data_AF-K1RB81-F1
#
_entry.id   AF-K1RB81-F1
#
_cell.length_a   1.000
_cell.length_b   1.000
_cell.length_c   1.000
_cell.angle_alpha   90.00
_cell.angle_beta   90.00
_cell.angle_gamma   90.00
#
_symmetry.space_group_name_H-M   'P 1'
#
loop_
_entity.id
_entity.type
_entity.pdbx_description
1 polymer ?
#
loop_
_entity_poly.entity_id
_entity_poly.type
_entity_poly.pdbx_seq_one_letter_code
_entity_poly.pdbx_strand_id
1 'polypeptide(L)'
;MKKLKISIASLLVAASALVGCDNAKYGTLGIHAYINESVSSLSRSTKVVLDGEEGANVQLTICLSSKSDADVQFRLVVDEDVLKSYNEAQSASYTVLPKELFELPESITIGEGKFNADPTTIHISQIPNELAGDMYAIPLRLESIDGKIPTTSASSTFVITIESIAVSTLPMFDGGAGLATQEGFPLTLDKFTVEVRFQISNTANRNRAVFTNGGSNGSLVLLRFEDPQNDEKNDAGEVVTAAH
;
A
#
# COMPACT_ATOMS: atom_id res chain seq x y z
N MET A 1 48.56 -45.27 -24.31
CA MET A 1 47.28 -44.69 -24.79
C MET A 1 47.57 -43.35 -25.45
N LYS A 2 46.80 -43.00 -26.47
CA LYS A 2 47.07 -41.97 -27.48
C LYS A 2 47.08 -40.53 -26.92
N LYS A 3 48.16 -39.81 -27.24
CA LYS A 3 48.32 -38.38 -27.61
C LYS A 3 47.32 -37.35 -27.04
N LEU A 4 47.82 -36.46 -26.16
CA LEU A 4 47.26 -35.12 -25.95
C LEU A 4 48.16 -34.10 -26.66
N LYS A 5 47.62 -33.48 -27.72
CA LYS A 5 48.33 -32.47 -28.52
C LYS A 5 48.24 -31.13 -27.81
N ILE A 6 49.38 -30.60 -27.35
CA ILE A 6 49.51 -29.20 -26.95
C ILE A 6 50.10 -28.47 -28.15
N SER A 7 49.34 -27.56 -28.75
CA SER A 7 49.82 -26.66 -29.80
C SER A 7 49.21 -25.28 -29.60
N ILE A 8 50.01 -24.42 -28.95
CA ILE A 8 50.30 -23.01 -29.23
C ILE A 8 49.28 -22.26 -30.09
N ALA A 9 48.61 -21.28 -29.47
CA ALA A 9 48.24 -19.99 -30.05
C ALA A 9 48.14 -19.00 -28.87
N SER A 10 49.14 -18.13 -28.64
CA SER A 10 49.16 -16.71 -29.06
C SER A 10 47.87 -15.97 -28.63
N LEU A 11 47.85 -14.83 -27.96
CA LEU A 11 48.73 -13.66 -28.00
C LEU A 11 48.21 -12.67 -26.92
N LEU A 12 49.08 -11.75 -26.48
CA LEU A 12 48.76 -10.58 -25.67
C LEU A 12 47.42 -9.90 -26.04
N VAL A 13 46.59 -9.58 -25.03
CA VAL A 13 46.06 -8.21 -24.82
C VAL A 13 45.87 -8.01 -23.30
N ALA A 14 46.94 -7.58 -22.65
CA ALA A 14 46.83 -6.80 -21.41
C ALA A 14 46.90 -5.32 -21.84
N ALA A 15 45.84 -4.55 -21.53
CA ALA A 15 45.72 -3.08 -21.52
C ALA A 15 44.44 -2.58 -22.18
N SER A 16 43.28 -2.91 -21.60
CA SER A 16 42.04 -2.16 -21.82
C SER A 16 41.28 -1.98 -20.50
N ALA A 17 42.02 -1.63 -19.44
CA ALA A 17 41.48 -1.25 -18.13
C ALA A 17 41.59 0.26 -17.87
N LEU A 18 41.70 1.07 -18.92
CA LEU A 18 41.64 2.53 -18.86
C LEU A 18 40.85 3.04 -20.06
N VAL A 19 39.59 2.61 -20.19
CA VAL A 19 38.61 3.53 -20.79
C VAL A 19 38.41 4.58 -19.71
N GLY A 20 39.26 5.60 -19.76
CA GLY A 20 39.00 6.83 -19.04
C GLY A 20 37.56 7.22 -19.30
N CYS A 21 36.86 7.68 -18.26
CA CYS A 21 35.64 8.44 -18.43
C CYS A 21 35.99 9.60 -19.37
N ASP A 22 35.79 9.36 -20.66
CA ASP A 22 36.04 10.33 -21.70
C ASP A 22 35.16 11.50 -21.31
N ASN A 23 35.80 12.65 -21.21
CA ASN A 23 35.30 13.87 -20.64
C ASN A 23 33.98 14.25 -21.34
N ALA A 24 32.85 13.73 -20.83
CA ALA A 24 31.54 14.12 -21.28
C ALA A 24 31.46 15.60 -20.94
N LYS A 25 31.52 16.43 -21.99
CA LYS A 25 31.20 17.85 -21.87
C LYS A 25 29.77 17.92 -21.36
N TYR A 26 29.62 17.97 -20.04
CA TYR A 26 28.37 18.36 -19.41
C TYR A 26 28.15 19.79 -19.88
N GLY A 27 27.37 19.94 -20.96
CA GLY A 27 26.71 21.21 -21.25
C GLY A 27 26.03 21.65 -19.95
N THR A 28 26.01 22.94 -19.69
CA THR A 28 25.31 23.48 -18.52
C THR A 28 23.90 22.91 -18.53
N LEU A 29 23.62 21.98 -17.61
CA LEU A 29 22.29 21.42 -17.46
C LEU A 29 21.40 22.62 -17.20
N GLY A 30 20.46 22.87 -18.11
CA GLY A 30 19.55 24.01 -17.98
C GLY A 30 18.84 23.98 -16.62
N ILE A 31 18.20 25.09 -16.26
CA ILE A 31 17.37 25.11 -15.06
C ILE A 31 16.25 24.07 -15.27
N HIS A 32 15.98 23.25 -14.25
CA HIS A 32 14.87 22.30 -14.26
C HIS A 32 14.06 22.45 -12.99
N ALA A 33 12.75 22.20 -13.11
CA ALA A 33 11.85 22.12 -11.96
C ALA A 33 11.67 20.67 -11.47
N TYR A 34 11.45 20.54 -10.16
CA TYR A 34 11.23 19.26 -9.49
C TYR A 34 10.36 19.43 -8.24
N ILE A 35 9.80 18.32 -7.76
CA ILE A 35 9.08 18.22 -6.49
C ILE A 35 10.12 17.91 -5.40
N ASN A 36 10.26 18.78 -4.40
CA ASN A 36 11.27 18.66 -3.35
C ASN A 36 11.16 17.37 -2.55
N GLU A 37 9.94 16.92 -2.28
CA GLU A 37 9.66 15.71 -1.50
C GLU A 37 10.09 14.45 -2.28
N SER A 38 10.10 14.50 -3.62
CA SER A 38 10.53 13.37 -4.46
C SER A 38 12.02 13.05 -4.35
N VAL A 39 12.87 14.03 -4.05
CA VAL A 39 14.32 13.81 -3.88
C VAL A 39 14.68 13.37 -2.46
N SER A 40 13.72 13.50 -1.53
CA SER A 40 13.88 13.12 -0.12
C SER A 40 13.35 11.70 0.18
N SER A 41 12.64 11.08 -0.78
CA SER A 41 12.03 9.75 -0.65
C SER A 41 12.59 8.80 -1.70
N LEU A 42 13.13 7.65 -1.28
CA LEU A 42 13.67 6.64 -2.20
C LEU A 42 12.60 6.13 -3.18
N SER A 43 11.38 5.94 -2.70
CA SER A 43 10.23 5.50 -3.50
C SER A 43 9.48 6.66 -4.16
N ARG A 44 9.95 7.91 -4.02
CA ARG A 44 9.25 9.13 -4.48
C ARG A 44 7.80 9.17 -4.02
N SER A 45 7.58 8.76 -2.79
CA SER A 45 6.24 8.69 -2.21
C SER A 45 6.19 9.13 -0.77
N THR A 46 5.00 9.47 -0.33
CA THR A 46 4.65 9.64 1.08
C THR A 46 3.38 8.87 1.40
N LYS A 47 3.23 8.52 2.68
CA LYS A 47 2.03 7.89 3.21
C LYS A 47 1.23 8.92 4.02
N VAL A 48 -0.07 8.95 3.79
CA VAL A 48 -1.03 9.75 4.53
C VAL A 48 -1.99 8.83 5.25
N VAL A 49 -2.16 9.07 6.56
CA VAL A 49 -3.17 8.37 7.36
C VAL A 49 -4.35 9.30 7.56
N LEU A 50 -5.53 8.80 7.26
CA LEU A 50 -6.81 9.49 7.47
C LEU A 50 -7.34 9.07 8.86
N ASP A 51 -7.07 9.89 9.89
CA ASP A 51 -7.32 9.54 11.32
C ASP A 51 -8.41 10.36 12.04
N GLY A 52 -9.24 11.11 11.31
CA GLY A 52 -10.34 11.89 11.86
C GLY A 52 -11.31 12.42 10.79
N GLU A 53 -12.44 12.98 11.18
CA GLU A 53 -13.51 13.36 10.24
C GLU A 53 -13.10 14.42 9.20
N GLU A 54 -12.06 15.21 9.48
CA GLU A 54 -11.61 16.32 8.63
C GLU A 54 -10.69 15.90 7.47
N GLY A 55 -10.29 14.63 7.38
CA GLY A 55 -9.31 14.21 6.35
C GLY A 55 -7.86 14.48 6.76
N ALA A 56 -6.99 14.74 5.79
CA ALA A 56 -5.58 15.04 6.04
C ALA A 56 -5.00 16.03 5.03
N ASN A 57 -3.90 16.69 5.40
CA ASN A 57 -3.20 17.64 4.55
C ASN A 57 -1.78 17.13 4.22
N VAL A 58 -1.40 17.25 2.96
CA VAL A 58 -0.03 17.01 2.48
C VAL A 58 0.53 18.31 1.93
N GLN A 59 1.78 18.61 2.26
CA GLN A 59 2.47 19.76 1.66
C GLN A 59 3.52 19.27 0.65
N LEU A 60 3.52 19.87 -0.53
CA LEU A 60 4.54 19.69 -1.55
C LEU A 60 5.19 21.03 -1.89
N THR A 61 6.49 21.01 -2.18
CA THR A 61 7.24 22.20 -2.54
C THR A 61 7.85 22.04 -3.91
N ILE A 62 7.53 22.95 -4.84
CA ILE A 62 8.13 22.96 -6.17
C ILE A 62 9.40 23.81 -6.14
N CYS A 63 10.49 23.23 -6.63
CA CYS A 63 11.82 23.83 -6.60
C CYS A 63 12.44 23.86 -8.01
N LEU A 64 13.34 24.81 -8.21
CA LEU A 64 14.21 24.93 -9.37
C LEU A 64 15.63 24.50 -8.99
N SER A 65 16.37 23.92 -9.95
CA SER A 65 17.80 23.62 -9.77
C SER A 65 18.68 24.86 -9.65
N SER A 66 18.18 26.03 -10.08
CA SER A 66 18.83 27.35 -10.00
C SER A 66 17.76 28.46 -10.04
N LYS A 67 18.12 29.68 -9.61
CA LYS A 67 17.21 30.83 -9.67
C LYS A 67 16.75 31.09 -11.11
N SER A 68 15.46 31.37 -11.27
CA SER A 68 14.92 31.87 -12.54
C SER A 68 15.07 33.39 -12.63
N ASP A 69 15.36 33.90 -13.82
CA ASP A 69 15.40 35.35 -14.12
C ASP A 69 14.02 35.90 -14.53
N ALA A 70 12.96 35.10 -14.38
CA ALA A 70 11.58 35.50 -14.63
C ALA A 70 10.61 34.67 -13.78
N ASP A 71 9.39 35.16 -13.62
CA ASP A 71 8.29 34.38 -13.07
C ASP A 71 8.01 33.15 -13.96
N VAL A 72 7.92 31.99 -13.33
CA VAL A 72 7.64 30.70 -13.98
C VAL A 72 6.46 29.99 -13.32
N GLN A 73 5.67 29.30 -14.12
CA GLN A 73 4.44 28.64 -13.67
C GLN A 73 4.46 27.14 -13.93
N PHE A 74 4.02 26.39 -12.92
CA PHE A 74 3.90 24.95 -12.96
C PHE A 74 2.51 24.51 -12.49
N ARG A 75 2.16 23.26 -12.78
CA ARG A 75 0.99 22.60 -12.21
C ARG A 75 1.32 21.16 -11.83
N LEU A 76 0.57 20.65 -10.86
CA LEU A 76 0.53 19.22 -10.56
C LEU A 76 -0.67 18.62 -11.31
N VAL A 77 -0.43 17.52 -12.00
CA VAL A 77 -1.48 16.75 -12.69
C VAL A 77 -1.49 15.31 -12.18
N VAL A 78 -2.66 14.69 -12.22
CA VAL A 78 -2.80 13.25 -11.96
C VAL A 78 -2.27 12.47 -13.16
N ASP A 79 -1.36 11.52 -12.92
CA ASP A 79 -0.76 10.68 -13.96
C ASP A 79 -0.83 9.18 -13.60
N GLU A 80 -1.65 8.42 -14.32
CA GLU A 80 -1.84 6.99 -14.12
C GLU A 80 -0.58 6.16 -14.43
N ASP A 81 0.27 6.60 -15.34
CA ASP A 81 1.51 5.88 -15.67
C ASP A 81 2.52 5.95 -14.51
N VAL A 82 2.49 7.05 -13.74
CA VAL A 82 3.26 7.17 -12.49
C VAL A 82 2.75 6.15 -11.47
N LEU A 83 1.43 5.99 -11.33
CA LEU A 83 0.86 5.01 -10.40
C LEU A 83 1.18 3.58 -10.80
N LYS A 84 1.06 3.26 -12.09
CA LYS A 84 1.39 1.95 -12.63
C LYS A 84 2.85 1.58 -12.32
N SER A 85 3.77 2.49 -12.62
CA SER A 85 5.19 2.31 -12.35
C SER A 85 5.47 2.13 -10.84
N TYR A 86 4.77 2.89 -10.00
CA TYR A 86 4.88 2.77 -8.54
C TYR A 86 4.37 1.42 -8.04
N ASN A 87 3.19 0.97 -8.48
CA ASN A 87 2.62 -0.32 -8.11
C ASN A 87 3.53 -1.48 -8.51
N GLU A 88 4.07 -1.47 -9.74
CA GLU A 88 5.02 -2.47 -10.21
C GLU A 88 6.29 -2.48 -9.35
N ALA A 89 6.88 -1.29 -9.10
CA ALA A 89 8.12 -1.18 -8.33
C ALA A 89 7.96 -1.54 -6.85
N GLN A 90 6.79 -1.31 -6.25
CA GLN A 90 6.51 -1.56 -4.83
C GLN A 90 5.74 -2.86 -4.58
N SER A 91 5.43 -3.64 -5.63
CA SER A 91 4.53 -4.82 -5.54
C SER A 91 3.21 -4.48 -4.84
N ALA A 92 2.64 -3.33 -5.19
CA ALA A 92 1.40 -2.78 -4.63
C ALA A 92 0.26 -2.82 -5.65
N SER A 93 -0.94 -2.47 -5.21
CA SER A 93 -2.16 -2.49 -6.05
C SER A 93 -3.06 -1.29 -5.74
N TYR A 94 -2.46 -0.10 -5.66
CA TYR A 94 -3.20 1.13 -5.46
C TYR A 94 -4.01 1.51 -6.70
N THR A 95 -5.20 2.06 -6.49
CA THR A 95 -6.00 2.74 -7.53
C THR A 95 -5.95 4.26 -7.33
N VAL A 96 -6.26 5.02 -8.37
CA VAL A 96 -6.27 6.49 -8.29
C VAL A 96 -7.41 6.94 -7.37
N LEU A 97 -7.11 7.81 -6.41
CA LEU A 97 -8.14 8.44 -5.57
C LEU A 97 -9.10 9.25 -6.46
N PRO A 98 -10.42 9.13 -6.28
CA PRO A 98 -11.39 9.99 -6.98
C PRO A 98 -11.10 11.48 -6.77
N LYS A 99 -11.27 12.26 -7.84
CA LYS A 99 -10.91 13.69 -7.87
C LYS A 99 -11.77 14.54 -6.95
N GLU A 100 -12.93 14.04 -6.54
CA GLU A 100 -13.85 14.70 -5.63
C GLU A 100 -13.33 14.67 -4.17
N LEU A 101 -12.33 13.84 -3.88
CA LEU A 101 -11.77 13.65 -2.54
C LEU A 101 -10.45 14.42 -2.30
N PHE A 102 -9.97 15.19 -3.28
CA PHE A 102 -8.80 16.04 -3.11
C PHE A 102 -8.78 17.21 -4.09
N GLU A 103 -8.11 18.28 -3.71
CA GLU A 103 -7.96 19.46 -4.57
C GLU A 103 -6.48 19.74 -4.85
N LEU A 104 -6.16 19.98 -6.12
CA LEU A 104 -4.85 20.46 -6.56
C LEU A 104 -4.94 21.95 -6.90
N PRO A 105 -3.90 22.75 -6.63
CA PRO A 105 -3.88 24.13 -7.09
C PRO A 105 -3.90 24.18 -8.62
N GLU A 106 -4.57 25.19 -9.17
CA GLU A 106 -4.60 25.42 -10.62
C GLU A 106 -3.19 25.73 -11.16
N SER A 107 -2.42 26.52 -10.42
CA SER A 107 -1.04 26.87 -10.76
C SER A 107 -0.18 27.09 -9.52
N ILE A 108 1.12 26.92 -9.70
CA ILE A 108 2.17 27.11 -8.71
C ILE A 108 3.21 28.03 -9.33
N THR A 109 3.39 29.21 -8.74
CA THR A 109 4.30 30.25 -9.26
C THR A 109 5.59 30.29 -8.47
N ILE A 110 6.72 30.25 -9.17
CA ILE A 110 8.02 30.60 -8.62
C ILE A 110 8.39 31.97 -9.17
N GLY A 111 8.45 32.96 -8.28
CA GLY A 111 8.76 34.33 -8.66
C GLY A 111 10.22 34.51 -9.11
N GLU A 112 10.48 35.56 -9.87
CA GLU A 112 11.81 35.98 -10.29
C GLU A 112 12.81 36.01 -9.12
N GLY A 113 14.01 35.47 -9.35
CA GLY A 113 15.10 35.42 -8.39
C GLY A 113 14.92 34.40 -7.25
N LYS A 114 13.82 33.65 -7.20
CA LYS A 114 13.56 32.59 -6.21
C LYS A 114 13.98 31.21 -6.71
N PHE A 115 14.21 30.31 -5.76
CA PHE A 115 14.49 28.89 -6.02
C PHE A 115 13.26 28.00 -5.88
N ASN A 116 12.28 28.39 -5.08
CA ASN A 116 11.13 27.57 -4.73
C ASN A 116 9.86 28.41 -4.64
N ALA A 117 8.73 27.75 -4.89
CA ALA A 117 7.43 28.28 -4.57
C ALA A 117 7.19 28.22 -3.05
N ASP A 118 6.17 28.93 -2.58
CA ASP A 118 5.61 28.67 -1.26
C ASP A 118 5.02 27.24 -1.23
N PRO A 119 5.09 26.52 -0.09
CA PRO A 119 4.54 25.17 0.03
C PRO A 119 3.08 25.12 -0.39
N THR A 120 2.75 24.17 -1.25
CA THR A 120 1.39 23.89 -1.70
C THR A 120 0.77 22.84 -0.81
N THR A 121 -0.36 23.17 -0.19
CA THR A 121 -1.17 22.21 0.58
C THR A 121 -2.17 21.51 -0.34
N ILE A 122 -2.16 20.18 -0.32
CA ILE A 122 -3.17 19.31 -0.91
C ILE A 122 -4.00 18.75 0.23
N HIS A 123 -5.27 19.14 0.26
CA HIS A 123 -6.25 18.60 1.19
C HIS A 123 -6.84 17.30 0.64
N ILE A 124 -6.91 16.27 1.46
CA ILE A 124 -7.44 14.95 1.13
C ILE A 124 -8.59 14.66 2.09
N SER A 125 -9.81 14.56 1.56
CA SER A 125 -11.01 14.25 2.32
C SER A 125 -11.05 12.79 2.78
N GLN A 126 -11.95 12.51 3.72
CA GLN A 126 -12.23 11.14 4.16
C GLN A 126 -12.74 10.27 3.00
N ILE A 127 -12.38 8.98 3.03
CA ILE A 127 -12.91 8.00 2.08
C ILE A 127 -14.32 7.62 2.54
N PRO A 128 -15.36 7.86 1.73
CA PRO A 128 -16.72 7.47 2.07
C PRO A 128 -16.85 5.95 2.12
N ASN A 129 -17.78 5.43 2.94
CA ASN A 129 -17.98 3.99 3.14
C ASN A 129 -18.25 3.22 1.84
N GLU A 130 -18.84 3.86 0.83
CA GLU A 130 -19.11 3.25 -0.49
C GLU A 130 -17.85 2.96 -1.31
N LEU A 131 -16.75 3.66 -0.99
CA LEU A 131 -15.43 3.49 -1.60
C LEU A 131 -14.47 2.70 -0.70
N ALA A 132 -14.94 2.22 0.45
CA ALA A 132 -14.12 1.47 1.38
C ALA A 132 -13.73 0.10 0.79
N GLY A 133 -12.50 -0.34 1.11
CA GLY A 133 -11.96 -1.64 0.70
C GLY A 133 -10.85 -1.55 -0.35
N ASP A 134 -10.84 -0.49 -1.15
CA ASP A 134 -9.76 -0.23 -2.10
C ASP A 134 -8.59 0.52 -1.43
N MET A 135 -7.38 0.27 -1.96
CA MET A 135 -6.18 1.02 -1.59
C MET A 135 -6.02 2.19 -2.56
N TYR A 136 -6.04 3.42 -2.07
CA TYR A 136 -6.00 4.61 -2.93
C TYR A 136 -4.66 5.34 -2.89
N ALA A 137 -4.31 6.01 -3.99
CA ALA A 137 -3.20 6.92 -4.07
C ALA A 137 -3.48 8.10 -5.01
N ILE A 138 -2.77 9.22 -4.80
CA ILE A 138 -2.74 10.37 -5.70
C ILE A 138 -1.37 10.36 -6.42
N PRO A 139 -1.31 9.91 -7.68
CA PRO A 139 -0.08 9.91 -8.46
C PRO A 139 0.09 11.25 -9.18
N LEU A 140 1.16 11.98 -8.86
CA LEU A 140 1.37 13.34 -9.33
C LEU A 140 2.53 13.41 -10.32
N ARG A 141 2.32 14.21 -11.37
CA ARG A 141 3.38 14.72 -12.25
C ARG A 141 3.39 16.24 -12.23
N LEU A 142 4.58 16.82 -12.15
CA LEU A 142 4.83 18.23 -12.34
C LEU A 142 4.97 18.55 -13.83
N GLU A 143 4.23 19.55 -14.28
CA GLU A 143 4.29 20.08 -15.64
C GLU A 143 4.59 21.58 -15.63
N SER A 144 5.35 22.06 -16.61
CA SER A 144 5.52 23.49 -16.87
C SER A 144 4.33 24.00 -17.68
N ILE A 145 3.69 25.06 -17.21
CA ILE A 145 2.54 25.67 -17.89
C ILE A 145 3.01 26.57 -19.05
N ASP A 146 4.03 27.40 -18.78
CA ASP A 146 4.53 28.39 -19.75
C ASP A 146 5.67 27.87 -20.64
N GLY A 147 6.15 26.66 -20.38
CA GLY A 147 7.22 26.01 -21.13
C GLY A 147 8.59 26.66 -20.96
N LYS A 148 8.75 27.64 -20.07
CA LYS A 148 10.01 28.39 -19.89
C LYS A 148 11.10 27.53 -19.25
N ILE A 149 10.70 26.69 -18.28
CA ILE A 149 11.61 25.81 -17.55
C ILE A 149 11.09 24.38 -17.65
N PRO A 150 11.87 23.43 -18.21
CA PRO A 150 11.47 22.03 -18.26
C PRO A 150 11.45 21.40 -16.86
N THR A 151 10.70 20.31 -16.71
CA THR A 151 10.73 19.49 -15.49
C THR A 151 11.74 18.36 -15.62
N THR A 152 12.27 17.89 -14.50
CA THR A 152 13.17 16.73 -14.47
C THR A 152 12.44 15.45 -14.90
N SER A 153 13.15 14.43 -15.38
CA SER A 153 12.51 13.16 -15.80
C SER A 153 12.01 12.32 -14.62
N ALA A 154 12.75 12.30 -13.51
CA ALA A 154 12.46 11.44 -12.36
C ALA A 154 11.86 12.18 -11.17
N SER A 155 12.44 13.32 -10.76
CA SER A 155 12.00 14.09 -9.59
C SER A 155 10.85 15.06 -9.89
N SER A 156 10.23 14.96 -11.07
CA SER A 156 8.96 15.62 -11.39
C SER A 156 7.75 14.77 -11.03
N THR A 157 7.94 13.59 -10.44
CA THR A 157 6.86 12.66 -10.10
C THR A 157 6.85 12.36 -8.61
N PHE A 158 5.65 12.19 -8.05
CA PHE A 158 5.48 11.86 -6.63
C PHE A 158 4.17 11.11 -6.40
N VAL A 159 4.16 10.12 -5.50
CA VAL A 159 2.95 9.36 -5.16
C VAL A 159 2.56 9.59 -3.70
N ILE A 160 1.31 10.00 -3.48
CA ILE A 160 0.74 10.09 -2.13
C ILE A 160 -0.13 8.85 -1.91
N THR A 161 0.31 7.88 -1.12
CA THR A 161 -0.50 6.71 -0.77
C THR A 161 -1.38 7.01 0.42
N ILE A 162 -2.62 6.52 0.39
CA ILE A 162 -3.64 6.83 1.40
C ILE A 162 -3.94 5.58 2.21
N GLU A 163 -3.86 5.74 3.53
CA GLU A 163 -4.25 4.72 4.51
C GLU A 163 -5.47 5.23 5.26
N SER A 164 -6.63 4.61 5.00
CA SER A 164 -7.85 4.85 5.76
C SER A 164 -7.97 3.82 6.87
N ILE A 165 -8.23 4.30 8.09
CA ILE A 165 -8.51 3.42 9.22
C ILE A 165 -9.96 2.95 9.09
N ALA A 166 -10.15 1.70 8.67
CA ALA A 166 -11.46 1.07 8.68
C ALA A 166 -11.94 0.90 10.14
N VAL A 167 -12.90 1.73 10.56
CA VAL A 167 -13.55 1.58 11.87
C VAL A 167 -14.77 0.68 11.71
N SER A 168 -14.64 -0.59 12.10
CA SER A 168 -15.77 -1.51 12.19
C SER A 168 -16.33 -1.47 13.61
N THR A 169 -17.58 -1.04 13.76
CA THR A 169 -18.33 -1.32 14.99
C THR A 169 -18.77 -2.78 14.96
N LEU A 170 -18.28 -3.57 15.91
CA LEU A 170 -18.63 -4.98 16.02
C LEU A 170 -19.83 -5.15 16.97
N PRO A 171 -20.83 -5.96 16.63
CA PRO A 171 -21.89 -6.29 17.57
C PRO A 171 -21.31 -7.05 18.77
N MET A 172 -21.66 -6.61 19.97
CA MET A 172 -21.30 -7.27 21.22
C MET A 172 -22.45 -8.17 21.68
N PHE A 173 -22.15 -9.43 21.97
CA PHE A 173 -23.13 -10.40 22.45
C PHE A 173 -22.86 -10.76 23.91
N ASP A 174 -23.87 -10.63 24.76
CA ASP A 174 -23.86 -11.16 26.13
C ASP A 174 -24.56 -12.54 26.16
N GLY A 175 -23.88 -13.55 25.61
CA GLY A 175 -24.43 -14.90 25.42
C GLY A 175 -24.10 -15.50 24.07
N GLY A 176 -24.75 -16.61 23.72
CA GLY A 176 -24.67 -17.15 22.35
C GLY A 176 -25.37 -16.22 21.37
N ALA A 177 -24.74 -15.91 20.23
CA ALA A 177 -25.27 -14.95 19.27
C ALA A 177 -26.61 -15.39 18.64
N GLY A 178 -26.90 -16.70 18.62
CA GLY A 178 -28.16 -17.25 18.11
C GLY A 178 -28.44 -16.97 16.62
N LEU A 179 -27.46 -16.44 15.90
CA LEU A 179 -27.57 -16.13 14.48
C LEU A 179 -27.63 -17.44 13.69
N ALA A 180 -28.74 -17.64 12.99
CA ALA A 180 -28.96 -18.78 12.11
C ALA A 180 -29.68 -18.29 10.85
N THR A 181 -29.38 -18.92 9.73
CA THR A 181 -30.14 -18.75 8.48
C THR A 181 -30.58 -20.12 7.97
N GLN A 182 -31.77 -20.17 7.39
CA GLN A 182 -32.28 -21.34 6.66
C GLN A 182 -32.25 -21.09 5.14
N GLU A 183 -31.93 -19.86 4.73
CA GLU A 183 -31.91 -19.48 3.32
C GLU A 183 -30.73 -20.16 2.61
N GLY A 184 -31.02 -20.88 1.52
CA GLY A 184 -30.01 -21.62 0.74
C GLY A 184 -29.65 -23.00 1.27
N PHE A 185 -30.37 -23.53 2.28
CA PHE A 185 -30.13 -24.88 2.86
C PHE A 185 -31.28 -25.86 2.57
N PRO A 186 -31.02 -27.19 2.55
CA PRO A 186 -29.73 -27.85 2.78
C PRO A 186 -28.75 -27.67 1.61
N LEU A 187 -27.47 -27.51 1.93
CA LEU A 187 -26.39 -27.31 0.97
C LEU A 187 -25.28 -28.33 1.21
N THR A 188 -24.83 -29.00 0.15
CA THR A 188 -23.67 -29.91 0.18
C THR A 188 -22.48 -29.22 -0.47
N LEU A 189 -21.36 -29.16 0.25
CA LEU A 189 -20.14 -28.49 -0.20
C LEU A 189 -18.98 -29.49 -0.12
N ASP A 190 -18.25 -29.67 -1.22
CA ASP A 190 -17.06 -30.52 -1.25
C ASP A 190 -15.92 -29.94 -0.39
N LYS A 191 -15.87 -28.60 -0.31
CA LYS A 191 -14.93 -27.82 0.50
C LYS A 191 -15.62 -26.57 1.01
N PHE A 192 -15.34 -26.17 2.24
CA PHE A 192 -15.85 -24.95 2.84
C PHE A 192 -14.81 -24.34 3.78
N THR A 193 -14.90 -23.02 3.97
CA THR A 193 -14.14 -22.29 4.98
C THR A 193 -15.12 -21.51 5.85
N VAL A 194 -14.91 -21.54 7.16
CA VAL A 194 -15.60 -20.66 8.12
C VAL A 194 -14.57 -19.72 8.69
N GLU A 195 -14.73 -18.43 8.45
CA GLU A 195 -13.85 -17.38 8.98
C GLU A 195 -14.67 -16.40 9.83
N VAL A 196 -14.08 -15.98 10.94
CA VAL A 196 -14.76 -15.13 11.91
C VAL A 196 -13.72 -14.34 12.68
N ARG A 197 -14.03 -13.06 12.91
CA ARG A 197 -13.24 -12.17 13.77
C ARG A 197 -14.08 -11.85 15.00
N PHE A 198 -13.54 -12.17 16.17
CA PHE A 198 -14.18 -11.86 17.45
C PHE A 198 -13.17 -11.26 18.41
N GLN A 199 -13.69 -10.54 19.40
CA GLN A 199 -12.99 -10.22 20.63
C GLN A 199 -13.76 -10.90 21.76
N ILE A 200 -13.08 -11.76 22.52
CA ILE A 200 -13.71 -12.51 23.61
C ILE A 200 -13.41 -11.81 24.93
N SER A 201 -14.46 -11.46 25.66
CA SER A 201 -14.39 -11.20 27.09
C SER A 201 -14.97 -12.42 27.83
N ASN A 202 -14.25 -12.89 28.84
CA ASN A 202 -14.67 -13.96 29.77
C ASN A 202 -14.94 -15.35 29.13
N THR A 203 -14.09 -16.33 29.44
CA THR A 203 -14.23 -17.74 29.03
C THR A 203 -14.70 -18.66 30.17
N ALA A 204 -15.10 -18.12 31.32
CA ALA A 204 -15.46 -18.95 32.48
C ALA A 204 -16.60 -19.95 32.22
N ASN A 205 -17.48 -19.65 31.25
CA ASN A 205 -18.51 -20.59 30.77
C ASN A 205 -17.95 -21.40 29.59
N ARG A 206 -17.58 -22.67 29.89
CA ARG A 206 -16.79 -23.58 29.05
C ARG A 206 -17.49 -24.17 27.81
N ASN A 207 -18.44 -23.47 27.18
CA ASN A 207 -19.13 -23.97 25.97
C ASN A 207 -19.60 -22.83 25.06
N ARG A 208 -18.70 -22.29 24.22
CA ARG A 208 -19.05 -21.16 23.34
C ARG A 208 -18.94 -21.56 21.88
N ALA A 209 -20.07 -21.97 21.30
CA ALA A 209 -20.18 -22.19 19.86
C ALA A 209 -20.08 -20.86 19.10
N VAL A 210 -19.19 -20.83 18.11
CA VAL A 210 -19.00 -19.71 17.18
C VAL A 210 -19.75 -20.00 15.87
N PHE A 211 -19.74 -21.27 15.43
CA PHE A 211 -20.51 -21.74 14.29
C PHE A 211 -20.93 -23.19 14.52
N THR A 212 -22.17 -23.52 14.14
CA THR A 212 -22.66 -24.90 14.07
C THR A 212 -23.54 -25.06 12.84
N ASN A 213 -23.44 -26.21 12.17
CA ASN A 213 -24.38 -26.56 11.09
C ASN A 213 -25.68 -27.20 11.61
N GLY A 214 -25.86 -27.33 12.93
CA GLY A 214 -27.03 -27.97 13.54
C GLY A 214 -27.12 -29.48 13.29
N GLY A 215 -26.07 -30.10 12.74
CA GLY A 215 -26.01 -31.53 12.49
C GLY A 215 -25.91 -32.35 13.78
N SER A 216 -26.16 -33.65 13.66
CA SER A 216 -26.00 -34.64 14.74
C SER A 216 -25.14 -35.78 14.23
N ASN A 217 -24.27 -36.36 15.07
CA ASN A 217 -23.51 -37.60 14.84
C ASN A 217 -22.84 -37.73 13.45
N GLY A 218 -21.52 -37.58 13.37
CA GLY A 218 -20.76 -37.77 12.12
C GLY A 218 -21.00 -36.70 11.04
N SER A 219 -22.09 -35.93 11.11
CA SER A 219 -22.39 -34.78 10.23
C SER A 219 -22.34 -33.43 10.95
N LEU A 220 -21.99 -33.40 12.24
CA LEU A 220 -21.85 -32.16 13.01
C LEU A 220 -20.56 -31.44 12.61
N VAL A 221 -20.70 -30.20 12.16
CA VAL A 221 -19.59 -29.26 12.01
C VAL A 221 -19.76 -28.19 13.07
N LEU A 222 -18.77 -28.07 13.96
CA LEU A 222 -18.80 -27.16 15.10
C LEU A 222 -17.46 -26.44 15.22
N LEU A 223 -17.50 -25.11 15.18
CA LEU A 223 -16.41 -24.24 15.60
C LEU A 223 -16.78 -23.65 16.95
N ARG A 224 -15.96 -23.90 17.99
CA ARG A 224 -16.23 -23.43 19.36
C ARG A 224 -14.95 -23.13 20.13
N PHE A 225 -15.10 -22.35 21.20
CA PHE A 225 -14.11 -22.18 22.26
C PHE A 225 -14.40 -23.09 23.44
N GLU A 226 -13.37 -23.86 23.79
CA GLU A 226 -13.37 -24.86 24.86
C GLU A 226 -14.43 -25.97 24.68
N ASP A 227 -14.14 -27.14 25.23
CA ASP A 227 -15.08 -28.24 25.37
C ASP A 227 -15.29 -28.46 26.86
N PRO A 228 -16.53 -28.39 27.40
CA PRO A 228 -16.78 -28.74 28.78
C PRO A 228 -16.83 -30.25 28.84
N GLN A 229 -15.69 -30.91 28.63
CA GLN A 229 -15.52 -32.21 29.21
C GLN A 229 -15.49 -31.94 30.72
N ASN A 230 -16.60 -32.27 31.39
CA ASN A 230 -16.44 -32.76 32.74
C ASN A 230 -15.52 -33.97 32.59
N ASP A 231 -14.39 -33.96 33.27
CA ASP A 231 -13.58 -35.16 33.39
C ASP A 231 -14.52 -36.28 33.86
N GLU A 232 -14.86 -37.24 32.98
CA GLU A 232 -15.55 -38.42 33.44
C GLU A 232 -14.57 -39.17 34.32
N LYS A 233 -14.82 -39.11 35.62
CA LYS A 233 -14.05 -39.87 36.60
C LYS A 233 -14.70 -41.22 36.75
N ASN A 234 -13.92 -42.28 36.64
CA ASN A 234 -14.40 -43.59 37.07
C ASN A 234 -14.68 -43.60 38.58
N ASP A 235 -15.26 -44.68 39.10
CA ASP A 235 -15.54 -44.84 40.54
C ASP A 235 -14.28 -44.73 41.43
N ALA A 236 -13.07 -44.80 40.85
CA ALA A 236 -11.79 -44.62 41.52
C ALA A 236 -11.23 -43.17 41.44
N GLY A 237 -11.94 -42.24 40.77
CA GLY A 237 -11.55 -40.84 40.66
C GLY A 237 -10.55 -40.53 39.53
N GLU A 238 -10.21 -41.49 38.69
CA GLU A 238 -9.28 -41.30 37.56
C GLU A 238 -10.01 -40.73 36.34
N VAL A 239 -9.40 -39.75 35.67
CA VAL A 239 -9.93 -39.13 34.46
C VAL A 239 -9.86 -40.13 33.31
N VAL A 240 -11.01 -40.60 32.85
CA VAL A 240 -11.13 -41.46 31.68
C VAL A 240 -11.43 -40.54 30.49
N THR A 241 -10.49 -40.46 29.56
CA THR A 241 -10.57 -39.55 28.42
C THR A 241 -11.82 -39.83 27.57
N ALA A 242 -12.59 -38.78 27.24
CA ALA A 242 -13.69 -38.89 26.30
C ALA A 242 -13.11 -39.08 24.88
N ALA A 243 -13.30 -40.29 24.34
CA ALA A 243 -12.99 -40.59 22.95
C ALA A 243 -13.93 -39.82 21.99
N HIS A 244 -13.36 -39.35 20.89
CA HIS A 244 -14.05 -38.70 19.77
C HIS A 244 -15.02 -39.63 19.05
#